data_AF-A0A855MF38-F1
#
_entry.id   AF-A0A855MF38-F1
#
_cell.length_a   1.000
_cell.length_b   1.000
_cell.length_c   1.000
_cell.angle_alpha   90.00
_cell.angle_beta   90.00
_cell.angle_gamma   90.00
#
_symmetry.space_group_name_H-M   'P 1'
#
loop_
_entity.id
_entity.type
_entity.pdbx_description
1 polymer ?
#
loop_
_entity_poly.entity_id
_entity_poly.type
_entity_poly.pdbx_seq_one_letter_code
_entity_poly.pdbx_strand_id
1 'polypeptide(L)'
;MELLKKEYVGNAVTLFDVRLSEGEVTLYADCLELVIRVCSDNDISQNTECESKEELSWFKDSLVDLLKSIEHKDYLPERYKKL
;
A
#
# COMPACT_ATOMS: atom_id res chain seq x y z
N MET A 1 1.45 -5.42 11.63
CA MET A 1 0.08 -4.97 11.42
C MET A 1 -0.71 -5.45 12.60
N GLU A 2 -1.22 -4.51 13.38
CA GLU A 2 -2.02 -4.77 14.57
C GLU A 2 -3.43 -4.24 14.32
N LEU A 3 -4.46 -5.06 14.53
CA LEU A 3 -5.85 -4.64 14.41
C LEU A 3 -6.25 -3.83 15.64
N LEU A 4 -6.63 -2.57 15.45
CA LEU A 4 -7.10 -1.69 16.53
C LEU A 4 -8.63 -1.72 16.64
N LYS A 5 -9.32 -1.67 15.50
CA LYS A 5 -10.79 -1.66 15.41
C LYS A 5 -11.24 -2.32 14.11
N LYS A 6 -12.43 -2.93 14.14
CA LYS A 6 -13.16 -3.31 12.93
C LYS A 6 -14.60 -2.81 13.02
N GLU A 7 -15.15 -2.41 11.89
CA GLU A 7 -16.52 -1.91 11.79
C GLU A 7 -17.20 -2.47 10.55
N TYR A 8 -18.44 -2.90 10.69
CA TYR A 8 -19.25 -3.35 9.56
C TYR A 8 -20.27 -2.28 9.20
N VAL A 9 -20.13 -1.68 8.01
CA VAL A 9 -20.90 -0.52 7.57
C VAL A 9 -21.85 -0.90 6.44
N GLY A 10 -23.10 -0.45 6.56
CA GLY A 10 -24.09 -0.50 5.48
C GLY A 10 -24.47 -1.90 5.00
N ASN A 11 -24.23 -2.93 5.79
CA ASN A 11 -24.41 -4.33 5.40
C ASN A 11 -23.63 -4.75 4.14
N ALA A 12 -22.49 -4.11 3.85
CA ALA A 12 -21.71 -4.38 2.64
C ALA A 12 -20.19 -4.41 2.86
N VAL A 13 -19.65 -3.53 3.69
CA VAL A 13 -18.18 -3.34 3.79
C VAL A 13 -17.70 -3.49 5.22
N THR A 14 -16.61 -4.21 5.40
CA THR A 14 -15.87 -4.23 6.67
C THR A 14 -14.69 -3.27 6.57
N LEU A 15 -14.66 -2.27 7.44
CA LEU A 15 -13.55 -1.33 7.59
C LEU A 15 -12.65 -1.79 8.74
N PHE A 16 -11.35 -1.55 8.57
CA PHE A 16 -10.33 -1.92 9.54
C PHE A 16 -9.49 -0.70 9.90
N ASP A 17 -9.38 -0.43 11.20
CA ASP A 17 -8.36 0.48 11.72
C ASP A 17 -7.17 -0.38 12.13
N VAL A 18 -6.04 -0.16 11.47
CA VAL A 18 -4.82 -0.93 11.69
C VAL A 18 -3.65 -0.03 12.07
N ARG A 19 -2.78 -0.54 12.94
CA ARG A 19 -1.46 0.04 13.18
C ARG A 19 -0.43 -0.68 12.32
N LEU A 20 0.34 0.09 11.58
CA LEU A 20 1.47 -0.36 10.77
C LEU A 20 2.74 0.32 11.26
N SER A 21 3.83 -0.44 11.27
CA SER A 21 5.17 0.13 11.45
C SER A 21 5.68 0.75 10.14
N GLU A 22 6.67 1.64 10.25
CA GLU A 22 7.38 2.24 9.11
C GLU A 22 7.86 1.18 8.09
N GLY A 23 8.46 0.11 8.60
CA GLY A 23 8.98 -0.98 7.78
C GLY A 23 7.88 -1.74 7.04
N GLU A 24 6.69 -1.87 7.62
CA GLU A 24 5.55 -2.51 6.97
C GLU A 24 4.97 -1.66 5.84
N VAL A 25 4.81 -0.35 6.07
CA VAL A 25 4.36 0.58 5.01
C VAL A 25 5.36 0.55 3.85
N THR A 26 6.65 0.58 4.16
CA THR A 26 7.73 0.52 3.16
C THR A 26 7.69 -0.80 2.37
N LEU A 27 7.58 -1.94 3.06
CA LEU A 27 7.51 -3.27 2.44
C LEU A 27 6.32 -3.37 1.48
N TYR A 28 5.14 -2.89 1.88
CA TYR A 28 3.95 -2.94 1.04
C TYR A 28 4.08 -2.05 -0.20
N ALA A 29 4.66 -0.85 -0.05
CA ALA A 29 4.91 0.04 -1.18
C ALA A 29 5.88 -0.60 -2.20
N ASP A 30 6.93 -1.26 -1.71
CA ASP A 30 7.89 -1.98 -2.56
C ASP A 30 7.26 -3.18 -3.28
N CYS A 31 6.40 -3.92 -2.60
CA CYS A 31 5.69 -5.06 -3.19
C CYS A 31 4.76 -4.61 -4.32
N LEU A 32 4.00 -3.52 -4.13
CA LEU A 32 3.15 -2.98 -5.19
C LEU A 32 3.98 -2.46 -6.36
N GLU A 33 5.08 -1.76 -6.10
CA GLU A 33 6.01 -1.32 -7.15
C GLU A 33 6.58 -2.50 -7.95
N LEU A 34 6.95 -3.60 -7.27
CA LEU A 34 7.42 -4.82 -7.94
C LEU A 34 6.35 -5.42 -8.85
N VAL A 35 5.11 -5.54 -8.37
CA VAL A 35 3.98 -6.08 -9.15
C VAL A 35 3.71 -5.19 -10.37
N ILE A 36 3.60 -3.87 -10.19
CA ILE A 36 3.38 -2.91 -11.29
C ILE A 36 4.48 -3.03 -12.35
N ARG A 37 5.73 -3.20 -11.93
CA ARG A 37 6.88 -3.31 -12.83
C ARG A 37 6.89 -4.62 -13.61
N VAL A 38 6.56 -5.74 -12.97
CA VAL A 38 6.78 -7.09 -13.52
C VAL A 38 5.55 -7.66 -14.22
N CYS A 39 4.36 -7.46 -13.66
CA CYS A 39 3.13 -8.08 -14.14
C CYS A 39 2.53 -7.29 -15.31
N SER A 40 1.80 -7.96 -16.19
CA SER A 40 0.91 -7.31 -17.16
C SER A 40 -0.43 -6.94 -16.52
N ASP A 41 -1.25 -6.10 -17.17
CA ASP A 41 -2.61 -5.82 -16.69
C ASP A 41 -3.48 -7.10 -16.62
N ASN A 42 -3.26 -8.03 -17.55
CA ASN A 42 -3.93 -9.33 -17.51
C ASN A 42 -3.50 -10.14 -16.27
N ASP A 43 -2.21 -10.15 -15.92
CA ASP A 43 -1.77 -10.83 -14.70
C ASP A 43 -2.36 -10.16 -13.45
N ILE A 44 -2.44 -8.83 -13.41
CA ILE A 44 -3.01 -8.07 -12.28
C ILE A 44 -4.50 -8.40 -12.12
N SER A 45 -5.28 -8.32 -13.19
CA SER A 45 -6.72 -8.64 -13.17
C SER A 45 -7.05 -10.09 -12.83
N GLN A 46 -6.15 -11.03 -13.10
CA GLN A 46 -6.36 -12.44 -12.76
C GLN A 46 -5.91 -12.80 -11.34
N ASN A 47 -5.04 -12.00 -10.71
CA ASN A 47 -4.42 -12.36 -9.43
C ASN A 47 -4.72 -11.37 -8.29
N THR A 48 -5.41 -10.27 -8.59
CA THR A 48 -5.76 -9.23 -7.63
C THR A 48 -7.19 -8.74 -7.87
N GLU A 49 -7.73 -7.95 -6.95
CA GLU A 49 -9.02 -7.27 -7.13
C GLU A 49 -8.90 -6.00 -8.00
N CYS A 50 -7.71 -5.69 -8.52
CA CYS A 50 -7.48 -4.57 -9.42
C CYS A 50 -7.48 -5.03 -10.88
N GLU A 51 -7.96 -4.19 -11.79
CA GLU A 51 -8.03 -4.52 -13.23
C GLU A 51 -6.78 -4.13 -14.01
N SER A 52 -5.94 -3.23 -13.47
CA SER A 52 -4.80 -2.67 -14.20
C SER A 52 -3.67 -2.17 -13.29
N LYS A 53 -2.51 -1.90 -13.90
CA LYS A 53 -1.39 -1.19 -13.26
C LYS A 53 -1.79 0.20 -12.76
N GLU A 54 -2.67 0.88 -13.48
CA GLU A 54 -3.12 2.23 -13.11
C GLU A 54 -3.88 2.20 -11.79
N GLU A 55 -4.86 1.30 -11.65
CA GLU A 55 -5.60 1.14 -10.41
C GLU A 55 -4.68 0.72 -9.25
N LEU A 56 -3.77 -0.23 -9.50
CA LEU A 56 -2.81 -0.68 -8.50
C LEU A 56 -1.88 0.45 -8.03
N SER A 57 -1.60 1.42 -8.92
CA SER A 57 -0.76 2.58 -8.58
C SER A 57 -1.41 3.50 -7.54
N TRP A 58 -2.74 3.60 -7.49
CA TRP A 58 -3.43 4.41 -6.48
C TRP A 58 -3.21 3.89 -5.04
N PHE A 59 -3.17 2.57 -4.89
CA PHE A 59 -2.85 1.93 -3.61
C PHE A 59 -1.39 2.15 -3.23
N LYS A 60 -0.48 2.05 -4.21
CA LYS A 60 0.95 2.35 -3.98
C LYS A 60 1.13 3.80 -3.56
N ASP A 61 0.49 4.73 -4.24
CA ASP A 61 0.61 6.16 -3.97
C ASP A 61 0.06 6.51 -2.59
N SER A 62 -1.02 5.87 -2.15
CA SER A 62 -1.55 5.98 -0.79
C SER A 62 -0.52 5.54 0.27
N LEU A 63 0.21 4.44 0.02
CA LEU A 63 1.29 4.01 0.91
C LEU A 63 2.48 4.98 0.87
N VAL A 64 2.82 5.51 -0.29
CA VAL A 64 3.87 6.52 -0.45
C VAL A 64 3.52 7.81 0.31
N ASP A 65 2.26 8.22 0.33
CA ASP A 65 1.80 9.37 1.11
C ASP A 65 1.91 9.12 2.62
N LEU A 66 1.64 7.89 3.08
CA LEU A 66 1.95 7.51 4.46
C LEU A 66 3.45 7.60 4.74
N LEU A 67 4.32 7.18 3.81
CA LEU A 67 5.76 7.28 4.01
C LEU A 67 6.24 8.74 4.17
N LYS A 68 5.60 9.70 3.50
CA LYS A 68 5.93 11.13 3.64
C LYS A 68 5.67 11.67 5.05
N SER A 69 4.79 11.03 5.82
CA SER A 69 4.46 11.40 7.20
C SER A 69 5.43 10.87 8.25
N ILE A 70 6.42 10.05 7.85
CA ILE A 70 7.42 9.50 8.78
C ILE A 70 8.34 10.62 9.28
N GLU A 71 8.40 10.76 10.61
CA GLU A 71 9.16 11.83 11.27
C GLU A 71 10.68 11.71 11.04
N HIS A 72 11.20 10.49 11.06
CA HIS A 72 12.63 10.21 10.97
C HIS A 72 13.01 9.71 9.57
N LYS A 73 13.04 10.62 8.60
CA LYS A 73 13.36 10.32 7.19
C LYS A 73 14.72 9.62 6.96
N ASP A 74 15.64 9.66 7.93
CA ASP A 74 16.93 8.98 7.82
C ASP A 74 16.81 7.44 7.80
N TYR A 75 15.73 6.89 8.37
CA TYR A 75 15.44 5.44 8.38
C TYR A 75 14.73 4.95 7.12
N LEU A 76 14.20 5.88 6.32
CA LEU A 76 13.61 5.53 5.03
C LEU A 76 14.68 4.99 4.07
N PRO A 77 14.35 3.99 3.24
CA PRO A 77 15.23 3.60 2.16
C PRO A 77 15.54 4.77 1.21
N GLU A 78 16.74 4.79 0.64
CA GLU A 78 17.21 5.90 -0.24
C GLU A 78 16.23 6.30 -1.35
N ARG A 79 15.52 5.32 -1.94
CA ARG A 79 14.50 5.56 -2.98
C ARG A 79 13.31 6.42 -2.51
N TYR A 80 13.08 6.47 -1.20
CA TYR A 80 12.01 7.22 -0.55
C TYR A 80 12.48 8.48 0.17
N LYS A 81 13.79 8.71 0.30
CA LYS A 81 14.33 9.91 0.97
C LYS A 81 14.07 11.22 0.21
N LYS A 82 13.71 11.14 -1.07
CA LYS A 82 13.41 12.30 -1.92
C LYS A 82 11.89 12.59 -2.03
N LEU A 83 11.06 11.87 -1.27
CA LEU A 83 9.62 12.07 -1.21
C LEU A 83 9.19 13.27 -0.35
#